data_AF-A0A1I2CQ70-F1
#
_entry.id   AF-A0A1I2CQ70-F1
#
_cell.length_a   1.000
_cell.length_b   1.000
_cell.length_c   1.000
_cell.angle_alpha   90.00
_cell.angle_beta   90.00
_cell.angle_gamma   90.00
#
_symmetry.space_group_name_H-M   'P 1'
#
loop_
_entity.id
_entity.type
_entity.pdbx_description
1 polymer ?
#
loop_
_entity_poly.entity_id
_entity_poly.type
_entity_poly.pdbx_seq_one_letter_code
_entity_poly.pdbx_strand_id
1 'polypeptide(L)'
;MSYYPPYPGPPRPPYKPPKKPPKRPFRRRPYWWRKLKLICFQILLPLVGFQLIRTIILPTTFDVVLLIILCCLFFYCVSTTPF
;
A
#
# COMPACT_ATOMS: atom_id res chain seq x y z
N MET A 1 11.44 43.91 52.84
CA MET A 1 11.25 42.57 52.24
C MET A 1 9.84 42.11 52.62
N SER A 2 8.84 42.32 51.76
CA SER A 2 7.43 42.06 52.11
C SER A 2 7.12 40.57 51.87
N TYR A 3 6.82 39.83 52.94
CA TYR A 3 6.48 38.42 52.88
C TYR A 3 4.98 38.27 52.58
N TYR A 4 4.62 37.81 51.39
CA TYR A 4 3.24 37.39 51.11
C TYR A 4 3.06 35.92 51.49
N PRO A 5 2.03 35.57 52.27
CA PRO A 5 1.74 34.18 52.60
C PRO A 5 1.28 33.41 51.35
N PRO A 6 1.52 32.09 51.28
CA PRO A 6 1.09 31.28 50.15
C PRO A 6 -0.43 31.07 50.24
N TYR A 7 -1.19 31.75 49.38
CA TYR A 7 -2.64 31.56 49.31
C TYR A 7 -2.97 30.14 48.80
N PRO A 8 -3.82 29.37 49.50
CA PRO A 8 -4.35 28.11 48.99
C PRO A 8 -5.23 28.41 47.76
N GLY A 9 -4.83 27.92 46.61
CA GLY A 9 -5.63 28.04 45.39
C GLY A 9 -6.97 27.31 45.50
N PRO A 10 -7.93 27.63 44.62
CA PRO A 10 -9.20 26.92 44.57
C PRO A 10 -9.00 25.40 44.35
N PRO A 11 -9.93 24.55 44.82
CA PRO A 11 -9.85 23.11 44.61
C PRO A 11 -9.74 22.78 43.12
N ARG A 12 -8.80 21.90 42.75
CA ARG A 12 -8.70 21.45 41.34
C ARG A 12 -9.98 20.71 40.98
N PRO A 13 -10.62 21.02 39.84
CA PRO A 13 -11.80 20.28 39.40
C PRO A 13 -11.45 18.80 39.19
N PRO A 14 -12.43 17.89 39.31
CA PRO A 14 -12.21 16.47 39.08
C PRO A 14 -11.63 16.23 37.68
N TYR A 15 -10.50 15.54 37.59
CA TYR A 15 -9.88 15.19 36.31
C TYR A 15 -10.83 14.27 35.51
N LYS A 16 -11.21 14.69 34.30
CA LYS A 16 -11.95 13.84 33.35
C LYS A 16 -10.95 13.31 32.32
N PRO A 17 -10.79 11.98 32.17
CA PRO A 17 -9.85 11.44 31.20
C PRO A 17 -10.25 11.86 29.77
N PRO A 18 -9.28 12.20 28.91
CA PRO A 18 -9.58 12.50 27.51
C PRO A 18 -10.19 11.27 26.82
N LYS A 19 -11.25 11.47 26.03
CA LYS A 19 -11.86 10.41 25.23
C LYS A 19 -10.84 9.94 24.17
N LYS A 20 -10.51 8.64 24.18
CA LYS A 20 -9.59 8.07 23.16
C LYS A 20 -10.23 8.19 21.77
N PRO A 21 -9.47 8.61 20.74
CA PRO A 21 -10.02 8.70 19.39
C PRO A 21 -10.46 7.31 18.91
N PRO A 22 -11.53 7.22 18.11
CA PRO A 22 -11.99 5.95 17.57
C PRO A 22 -10.90 5.33 16.70
N LYS A 23 -10.57 4.05 16.95
CA LYS A 23 -9.67 3.28 16.09
C LYS A 23 -10.34 3.14 14.72
N ARG A 24 -9.79 3.78 13.70
CA ARG A 24 -10.24 3.58 12.32
C ARG A 24 -10.04 2.10 11.97
N PRO A 25 -11.03 1.42 11.37
CA PRO A 25 -10.84 0.06 10.92
C PRO A 25 -9.77 0.07 9.84
N PHE A 26 -8.64 -0.57 10.10
CA PHE A 26 -7.65 -0.86 9.08
C PHE A 26 -8.32 -1.74 8.04
N ARG A 27 -8.70 -1.15 6.91
CA ARG A 27 -9.23 -1.86 5.75
C ARG A 27 -8.14 -2.84 5.32
N ARG A 28 -8.28 -4.11 5.75
CA ARG A 28 -7.37 -5.22 5.45
C ARG A 28 -7.46 -5.52 3.96
N ARG A 29 -6.86 -4.66 3.12
CA ARG A 29 -6.52 -5.05 1.76
C ARG A 29 -5.44 -6.12 1.89
N PRO A 30 -5.60 -7.31 1.30
CA PRO A 30 -4.59 -8.35 1.39
C PRO A 30 -3.27 -7.80 0.84
N TYR A 31 -2.25 -7.79 1.69
CA TYR A 31 -0.94 -7.19 1.39
C TYR A 31 -0.27 -7.84 0.17
N TRP A 32 -0.67 -9.08 -0.12
CA TRP A 32 -0.24 -9.90 -1.25
C TRP A 32 -0.56 -9.27 -2.61
N TRP A 33 -1.71 -8.61 -2.77
CA TRP A 33 -2.07 -7.93 -4.02
C TRP A 33 -1.18 -6.73 -4.33
N ARG A 34 -0.77 -5.98 -3.30
CA ARG A 34 0.14 -4.85 -3.50
C ARG A 34 1.54 -5.33 -3.86
N LYS A 35 2.00 -6.41 -3.23
CA LYS A 35 3.30 -7.02 -3.55
C LYS A 35 3.34 -7.56 -4.98
N LEU A 36 2.30 -8.28 -5.42
CA LEU A 36 2.23 -8.79 -6.79
C LEU A 36 2.24 -7.69 -7.84
N LYS A 37 1.51 -6.59 -7.64
CA LYS A 37 1.55 -5.45 -8.57
C LYS A 37 2.93 -4.81 -8.65
N LEU A 38 3.60 -4.64 -7.51
CA LEU A 38 4.95 -4.06 -7.47
C LEU A 38 5.97 -4.96 -8.16
N ILE A 39 5.93 -6.26 -7.89
CA ILE A 39 6.82 -7.25 -8.51
C ILE A 39 6.57 -7.32 -10.01
N CYS A 40 5.30 -7.31 -10.44
CA CYS A 40 4.95 -7.32 -11.85
C CYS A 40 5.47 -6.06 -12.56
N PHE A 41 5.32 -4.88 -11.97
CA PHE A 41 5.85 -3.63 -12.54
C PHE A 41 7.38 -3.64 -12.63
N GLN A 42 8.05 -4.19 -11.62
CA GLN A 42 9.50 -4.25 -11.56
C GLN A 42 10.09 -5.25 -12.56
N ILE A 43 9.35 -6.29 -12.93
CA ILE A 43 9.73 -7.26 -13.97
C ILE A 43 9.35 -6.77 -15.37
N LEU A 44 8.20 -6.09 -15.50
CA LEU A 44 7.73 -5.54 -16.77
C LEU A 44 8.66 -4.44 -17.29
N LEU A 45 9.23 -3.62 -16.41
CA LEU A 45 10.09 -2.50 -16.77
C LEU A 45 11.38 -2.92 -17.53
N PRO A 46 12.20 -3.87 -17.03
CA PRO A 46 13.35 -4.37 -17.78
C PRO A 46 12.93 -5.22 -18.98
N LEU A 47 11.80 -5.93 -18.89
CA LEU A 47 11.29 -6.69 -20.04
C LEU A 47 10.96 -5.77 -21.20
N VAL A 48 10.23 -4.67 -20.98
CA VAL A 48 9.89 -3.71 -22.03
C VAL A 48 11.14 -3.06 -22.62
N GLY A 49 12.14 -2.72 -21.79
CA GLY A 49 13.42 -2.19 -22.27
C GLY A 49 14.19 -3.17 -23.17
N PHE A 50 14.30 -4.43 -22.75
CA PHE A 50 14.93 -5.48 -23.56
C PHE A 50 14.07 -5.88 -24.77
N GLN A 51 12.74 -5.81 -24.66
CA GLN A 51 11.79 -6.08 -25.74
C GLN A 51 11.94 -5.05 -26.85
N LEU A 52 12.16 -3.77 -26.50
CA LEU A 52 12.38 -2.70 -27.47
C LEU A 52 13.67 -2.92 -28.29
N ILE A 53 14.74 -3.38 -27.65
CA ILE A 53 15.99 -3.74 -28.32
C ILE A 53 15.78 -4.96 -29.23
N ARG A 54 15.02 -5.96 -28.78
CA ARG A 54 14.70 -7.16 -29.57
C ARG A 54 13.76 -6.86 -30.75
N THR A 55 12.83 -5.92 -30.63
CA THR A 55 11.90 -5.51 -31.72
C THR A 55 12.58 -4.80 -32.89
N ILE A 56 13.71 -4.12 -32.65
CA ILE A 56 14.46 -3.46 -33.73
C ILE A 56 15.20 -4.47 -34.61
N ILE A 57 15.56 -5.64 -34.06
CA ILE A 57 16.43 -6.61 -34.74
C ILE A 57 15.60 -7.71 -35.42
N LEU A 58 14.53 -8.20 -34.77
CA LEU A 58 13.63 -9.23 -35.32
C LEU A 58 12.21 -9.00 -34.76
N PRO A 59 11.17 -8.86 -35.61
CA PRO A 59 9.82 -8.56 -35.16
C PRO A 59 9.17 -9.81 -34.54
N THR A 60 9.38 -10.06 -33.24
CA THR A 60 8.74 -11.18 -32.55
C THR A 60 7.45 -10.73 -31.85
N THR A 61 6.39 -10.61 -32.64
CA THR A 61 5.02 -10.32 -32.17
C THR A 61 4.47 -11.41 -31.23
N PHE A 62 4.98 -12.63 -31.35
CA PHE A 62 4.54 -13.78 -30.57
C PHE A 62 4.97 -13.73 -29.09
N ASP A 63 6.13 -13.13 -28.77
CA ASP A 63 6.66 -13.06 -27.39
C ASP A 63 5.84 -12.12 -26.47
N VAL A 64 5.33 -11.00 -27.02
CA VAL A 64 4.52 -10.02 -26.25
C VAL A 64 3.10 -10.57 -26.01
N VAL A 65 2.55 -11.28 -26.99
CA VAL A 65 1.24 -11.92 -26.90
C VAL A 65 1.23 -13.03 -25.84
N LEU A 66 2.29 -13.83 -25.76
CA LEU A 66 2.40 -14.88 -24.73
C LEU A 66 2.51 -14.31 -23.31
N LEU A 67 3.26 -13.22 -23.12
CA LEU A 67 3.37 -12.50 -21.84
C LEU A 67 2.04 -11.89 -21.38
N ILE A 68 1.30 -11.31 -22.31
CA ILE A 68 -0.03 -10.74 -22.04
C ILE A 68 -1.00 -11.85 -21.64
N ILE A 69 -0.98 -12.98 -22.34
CA ILE A 69 -1.86 -14.11 -22.04
C ILE A 69 -1.55 -14.72 -20.65
N LEU A 70 -0.27 -14.92 -20.31
CA LEU A 70 0.11 -15.43 -18.99
C LEU A 70 -0.25 -14.46 -17.86
N CYS A 71 -0.06 -13.16 -18.07
CA CYS A 71 -0.42 -12.14 -17.09
C CYS A 71 -1.95 -12.05 -16.90
N CYS A 72 -2.71 -12.15 -18.00
CA CYS A 72 -4.17 -12.18 -17.97
C CYS A 72 -4.71 -13.42 -17.26
N LEU A 73 -4.15 -14.60 -17.53
CA LEU A 73 -4.54 -15.85 -16.86
C LEU A 73 -4.29 -15.78 -15.34
N PHE A 74 -3.14 -15.23 -14.93
CA PHE A 74 -2.79 -15.04 -13.54
C PHE A 74 -3.73 -14.05 -12.83
N PHE A 75 -4.06 -12.94 -13.49
CA PHE A 75 -5.00 -11.96 -12.95
C PHE A 75 -6.43 -12.51 -12.85
N TYR A 76 -6.86 -13.27 -13.86
CA TYR A 76 -8.17 -13.91 -13.89
C TYR A 76 -8.31 -14.94 -12.77
N CYS A 77 -7.30 -15.80 -12.58
CA CYS A 77 -7.26 -16.76 -11.49
C CYS A 77 -7.31 -16.08 -10.10
N VAL A 78 -6.58 -14.97 -9.94
CA VAL A 78 -6.61 -14.12 -8.73
C VAL A 78 -7.96 -13.41 -8.51
N SER A 79 -8.68 -13.09 -9.58
CA SER A 79 -10.03 -12.51 -9.49
C SER A 79 -11.11 -13.55 -9.19
N THR A 80 -10.86 -14.81 -9.54
CA THR A 80 -11.79 -15.92 -9.38
C THR A 80 -11.72 -16.58 -8.01
N THR A 81 -10.63 -16.47 -7.24
CA THR A 81 -10.63 -16.88 -5.83
C THR A 81 -11.58 -15.97 -5.04
N PRO A 82 -12.81 -16.40 -4.72
CA PRO A 82 -13.74 -15.57 -3.97
C PRO A 82 -13.29 -15.59 -2.51
N PHE A 83 -13.29 -14.41 -1.88
CA PHE A 83 -13.14 -14.30 -0.42
C PHE A 83 -14.33 -14.97 0.28
#